data_AF-A0A4Q1RM95-F1
#
_entry.id   AF-A0A4Q1RM95-F1
#
_cell.length_a   1.000
_cell.length_b   1.000
_cell.length_c   1.000
_cell.angle_alpha   90.00
_cell.angle_beta   90.00
_cell.angle_gamma   90.00
#
_symmetry.space_group_name_H-M   'P 1'
#
loop_
_entity.id
_entity.type
_entity.pdbx_description
1 polymer ?
#
loop_
_entity_poly.entity_id
_entity_poly.type
_entity_poly.pdbx_seq_one_letter_code
_entity_poly.pdbx_strand_id
1 'polypeptide(L)'
;MDQNMLRKMQKLQKELEQKTEEFMEQEFKASKHGVTVVAKGSKKIVSIKIEDSNLLDPEDPEIIEDVILLLLNELFTEIDE
;
A
#
# COMPACT_ATOMS: atom_id res chain seq x y z
N MET A 1 -26.93 23.03 20.55
CA MET A 1 -26.74 21.88 19.63
C MET A 1 -27.85 20.88 19.91
N ASP A 2 -28.67 20.52 18.93
CA ASP A 2 -29.79 19.59 19.14
C ASP A 2 -29.29 18.17 19.46
N GLN A 3 -30.03 17.43 20.30
CA GLN A 3 -29.65 16.07 20.72
C GLN A 3 -29.56 15.10 19.52
N ASN A 4 -30.38 15.32 18.49
CA ASN A 4 -30.32 14.59 17.22
C ASN A 4 -29.07 14.95 16.39
N MET A 5 -28.57 16.17 16.50
CA MET A 5 -27.35 16.63 15.83
C MET A 5 -26.11 16.01 16.48
N LEU A 6 -26.06 15.96 17.81
CA LEU A 6 -25.01 15.28 18.58
C LEU A 6 -24.89 13.79 18.21
N ARG A 7 -26.02 13.08 18.12
CA ARG A 7 -26.05 11.66 17.70
C ARG A 7 -25.56 11.45 16.27
N LYS A 8 -25.92 12.35 15.34
CA LYS A 8 -25.43 12.31 13.94
C LYS A 8 -23.93 12.56 13.85
N MET A 9 -23.40 13.53 14.60
CA MET A 9 -21.95 13.81 14.67
C MET A 9 -21.18 12.61 15.23
N GLN A 10 -21.66 12.00 16.32
CA GLN A 10 -21.04 10.81 16.90
C GLN A 10 -21.00 9.62 15.92
N LYS A 11 -22.08 9.42 15.16
CA LYS A 11 -22.12 8.36 14.13
C LYS A 11 -21.12 8.63 13.01
N LEU A 12 -21.09 9.86 12.49
CA LEU A 12 -20.15 10.26 11.44
C LEU A 12 -18.69 10.14 11.91
N GLN A 13 -18.40 10.47 13.17
CA GLN A 13 -17.06 10.30 13.75
C GLN A 13 -16.63 8.83 13.72
N LYS A 14 -17.48 7.91 14.19
CA LYS A 14 -17.19 6.47 14.15
C LYS A 14 -17.04 5.93 12.73
N GLU A 15 -17.89 6.37 11.80
CA GLU A 15 -17.81 5.94 10.40
C GLU A 15 -16.51 6.42 9.73
N LEU A 16 -16.03 7.62 10.06
CA LEU A 16 -14.74 8.11 9.59
C LEU A 16 -13.58 7.29 10.17
N GLU A 17 -13.58 7.05 11.48
CA GLU A 17 -12.56 6.22 12.15
C GLU A 17 -12.47 4.83 11.53
N GLN A 18 -13.63 4.17 11.34
CA GLN A 18 -13.69 2.84 10.70
C GLN A 18 -13.16 2.85 9.27
N LYS A 19 -13.57 3.82 8.45
CA LYS A 19 -13.07 3.94 7.08
C LYS A 19 -11.57 4.20 7.03
N THR A 20 -11.03 4.99 7.96
CA THR A 20 -9.59 5.22 8.06
C THR A 20 -8.86 3.94 8.44
N GLU A 21 -9.37 3.17 9.42
CA GLU A 21 -8.79 1.87 9.78
C GLU A 21 -8.83 0.86 8.62
N GLU A 22 -9.97 0.74 7.95
CA GLU A 22 -10.15 -0.13 6.78
C GLU A 22 -9.18 0.24 5.66
N PHE A 23 -9.04 1.54 5.35
CA PHE A 23 -8.09 2.02 4.36
C PHE A 23 -6.64 1.70 4.76
N MET A 24 -6.27 1.92 6.02
CA MET A 24 -4.91 1.63 6.50
C MET A 24 -4.53 0.14 6.41
N GLU A 25 -5.52 -0.75 6.46
CA GLU A 25 -5.36 -2.20 6.35
C GLU A 25 -5.53 -2.75 4.92
N GLN A 26 -6.14 -1.98 4.01
CA GLN A 26 -6.29 -2.35 2.61
C GLN A 26 -4.94 -2.63 1.95
N GLU A 27 -4.85 -3.71 1.18
CA GLU A 27 -3.64 -4.09 0.44
C GLU A 27 -3.65 -3.53 -0.99
N PHE A 28 -2.52 -2.97 -1.38
CA PHE A 28 -2.19 -2.47 -2.70
C PHE A 28 -1.06 -3.32 -3.26
N LYS A 29 -1.13 -3.66 -4.54
CA LYS A 29 -0.19 -4.58 -5.19
C LYS A 29 0.27 -4.01 -6.52
N ALA A 30 1.58 -3.91 -6.69
CA ALA A 30 2.22 -3.57 -7.94
C ALA A 30 3.14 -4.71 -8.40
N SER A 31 3.23 -4.92 -9.72
CA SER A 31 4.09 -5.94 -10.30
C SER A 31 4.72 -5.47 -11.61
N LYS A 32 6.04 -5.60 -11.72
CA LYS A 32 6.82 -5.25 -12.91
C LYS A 32 8.01 -6.21 -13.05
N HIS A 33 8.28 -6.62 -14.28
CA HIS A 33 9.43 -7.47 -14.62
C HIS A 33 9.56 -8.75 -13.76
N GLY A 34 8.45 -9.35 -13.30
CA GLY A 34 8.49 -10.55 -12.44
C GLY A 34 8.76 -10.29 -10.96
N VAL A 35 8.83 -9.01 -10.55
CA VAL A 35 8.83 -8.59 -9.15
C VAL A 35 7.44 -8.10 -8.77
N THR A 36 6.90 -8.59 -7.65
CA THR A 36 5.64 -8.15 -7.06
C THR A 36 5.90 -7.57 -5.67
N VAL A 37 5.39 -6.36 -5.41
CA VAL A 37 5.40 -5.74 -4.09
C VAL A 37 3.95 -5.56 -3.62
N VAL A 38 3.71 -5.84 -2.35
CA VAL A 38 2.42 -5.61 -1.67
C VAL A 38 2.66 -4.67 -0.50
N ALA A 39 1.88 -3.60 -0.44
CA ALA A 39 1.88 -2.61 0.63
C ALA A 39 0.47 -2.44 1.19
N LYS A 40 0.35 -2.08 2.46
CA LYS A 40 -0.92 -1.62 3.03
C LYS A 40 -1.15 -0.13 2.75
N GLY A 41 -2.39 0.37 2.87
CA GLY A 41 -2.68 1.80 2.82
C GLY A 41 -1.97 2.63 3.91
N SER A 42 -1.54 1.97 4.99
CA SER A 42 -0.59 2.54 5.98
C SER A 42 0.86 2.67 5.47
N LYS A 43 1.11 2.41 4.18
CA LYS A 43 2.44 2.33 3.52
C LYS A 43 3.37 1.28 4.10
N LYS A 44 2.85 0.34 4.88
CA LYS A 44 3.62 -0.80 5.39
C LYS A 44 3.79 -1.84 4.28
N ILE A 45 5.03 -2.13 3.89
CA ILE A 45 5.33 -3.23 2.97
C ILE A 45 5.09 -4.57 3.68
N VAL A 46 4.29 -5.44 3.07
CA VAL A 46 3.93 -6.75 3.62
C VAL A 46 4.53 -7.92 2.85
N SER A 47 4.85 -7.74 1.58
CA SER A 47 5.45 -8.80 0.76
C SER A 47 6.25 -8.21 -0.39
N ILE A 48 7.40 -8.82 -0.68
CA ILE A 48 8.15 -8.65 -1.93
C ILE A 48 8.40 -10.07 -2.46
N LYS A 49 8.03 -10.33 -3.71
CA LYS A 49 8.23 -11.62 -4.40
C LYS A 49 8.95 -11.38 -5.71
N ILE A 50 9.94 -12.21 -5.98
CA ILE A 50 10.72 -12.18 -7.21
C ILE A 50 10.56 -13.57 -7.83
N GLU A 51 9.86 -13.65 -8.95
CA GLU A 51 9.52 -14.91 -9.62
C GLU A 51 10.44 -15.20 -10.82
N ASP A 52 11.09 -14.17 -11.36
CA ASP A 52 12.05 -14.32 -12.47
C ASP A 52 13.46 -14.57 -11.93
N SER A 53 14.00 -15.76 -12.21
CA SER A 53 15.35 -16.14 -11.80
C SER A 53 16.45 -15.32 -12.50
N ASN A 54 16.15 -14.72 -13.65
CA ASN A 54 17.11 -13.86 -14.36
C ASN A 54 17.38 -12.55 -13.60
N LEU A 55 16.49 -12.15 -12.69
CA LEU A 55 16.69 -10.99 -11.81
C LEU A 55 17.56 -11.30 -10.60
N LEU A 56 17.88 -12.58 -10.36
CA LEU A 56 18.68 -13.04 -9.22
C LEU A 56 20.12 -13.36 -9.67
N ASP A 57 20.67 -12.55 -10.56
CA ASP A 57 22.08 -12.65 -10.93
C ASP A 57 22.96 -12.00 -9.83
N PRO A 58 23.82 -12.76 -9.13
CA PRO A 58 24.69 -12.21 -8.10
C PRO A 58 25.75 -11.25 -8.65
N GLU A 59 26.00 -11.24 -9.96
CA GLU A 59 26.94 -10.31 -10.60
C GLU A 59 26.28 -8.97 -10.98
N ASP A 60 24.94 -8.89 -10.97
CA ASP A 60 24.17 -7.71 -11.36
C ASP A 60 22.93 -7.45 -10.47
N PRO A 61 23.12 -6.97 -9.22
CA PRO A 61 22.02 -6.61 -8.33
C PRO A 61 21.31 -5.30 -8.71
N GLU A 62 21.88 -4.50 -9.61
CA GLU A 62 21.40 -3.14 -9.92
C GLU A 62 19.98 -3.19 -10.54
N ILE A 63 19.73 -4.16 -11.41
CA ILE A 63 18.43 -4.33 -12.07
C ILE A 63 17.31 -4.58 -11.05
N ILE A 64 17.56 -5.44 -10.05
CA ILE A 64 16.52 -5.77 -9.07
C ILE A 64 16.26 -4.63 -8.11
N GLU A 65 17.31 -3.89 -7.74
CA GLU A 65 17.21 -2.68 -6.93
C GLU A 65 16.36 -1.61 -7.63
N ASP A 66 16.61 -1.36 -8.92
CA ASP A 66 15.87 -0.40 -9.74
C ASP A 66 14.38 -0.77 -9.87
N VAL A 67 14.08 -2.05 -10.11
CA VAL A 67 12.69 -2.51 -10.22
C VAL A 67 11.95 -2.37 -8.89
N ILE A 68 12.59 -2.73 -7.76
CA ILE A 68 11.99 -2.57 -6.43
C ILE A 68 11.75 -1.08 -6.13
N LEU A 69 12.72 -0.22 -6.41
CA LEU A 69 12.60 1.23 -6.22
C LEU A 69 11.40 1.79 -7.00
N LEU A 70 11.27 1.40 -8.27
CA LEU A 70 10.16 1.83 -9.11
C LEU A 70 8.80 1.39 -8.53
N LEU A 71 8.69 0.12 -8.14
CA LEU A 71 7.45 -0.46 -7.61
C LEU A 71 7.03 0.18 -6.27
N LEU A 72 7.99 0.48 -5.39
CA LEU A 72 7.71 1.13 -4.11
C LEU A 72 7.18 2.55 -4.30
N ASN A 73 7.80 3.33 -5.18
CA ASN A 73 7.36 4.70 -5.47
C ASN A 73 5.99 4.72 -6.15
N GLU A 74 5.73 3.80 -7.07
CA GLU A 74 4.42 3.64 -7.73
C GLU A 74 3.33 3.29 -6.71
N LEU A 75 3.57 2.31 -5.82
CA LEU A 75 2.64 1.96 -4.76
C LEU A 75 2.35 3.13 -3.81
N PHE A 76 3.37 3.87 -3.39
CA PHE A 76 3.15 5.00 -2.49
C PHE A 76 2.44 6.16 -3.17
N THR A 77 2.63 6.32 -4.48
CA THR A 77 1.86 7.29 -5.27
C THR A 77 0.39 6.84 -5.34
N GLU A 78 0.12 5.56 -5.63
CA GLU A 78 -1.24 5.00 -5.68
C GLU A 78 -1.96 5.09 -4.33
N ILE A 79 -1.25 4.92 -3.21
CA ILE A 79 -1.81 5.04 -1.85
C ILE A 79 -2.13 6.51 -1.50
N ASP A 80 -1.39 7.48 -2.05
CA ASP A 80 -1.58 8.90 -1.77
C ASP A 80 -2.66 9.57 -2.64
N GLU A 81 -3.04 8.93 -3.75
CA GLU A 81 -4.11 9.35 -4.67
C GLU A 81 -5.52 8.95 -4.19
#